data_AF-A0A2T7PPF2-F1
#
_entry.id   AF-A0A2T7PPF2-F1
#
_cell.length_a   1.000
_cell.length_b   1.000
_cell.length_c   1.000
_cell.angle_alpha   90.00
_cell.angle_beta   90.00
_cell.angle_gamma   90.00
#
_symmetry.space_group_name_H-M   'P 1'
#
loop_
_entity.id
_entity.type
_entity.pdbx_description
1 polymer ?
#
loop_
_entity_poly.entity_id
_entity_poly.type
_entity_poly.pdbx_seq_one_letter_code
_entity_poly.pdbx_strand_id
1 'polypeptide(L)'
;MADSVESAAIKTCQSQYLALQLDEFTDSQRSKPFGMCQSVPTNTTGEDIFKILNNYIVSNKVDWTPCVGVSTDGAASMTGKIKGLTARIQTVAPLAAATHCCIHREQLATTKMPFDLKRLMEE
;
A
#
# COMPACT_ATOMS: atom_id res chain seq x y z
N MET A 1 11.33 19.63 5.45
CA MET A 1 11.55 18.25 5.94
C MET A 1 10.75 17.24 5.09
N ALA A 2 9.46 17.49 4.80
CA ALA A 2 8.64 16.67 3.90
C ALA A 2 9.21 16.51 2.47
N ASP A 3 9.68 17.59 1.84
CA ASP A 3 10.21 17.53 0.46
C ASP A 3 11.48 16.66 0.33
N SER A 4 12.28 16.60 1.40
CA SER A 4 13.50 15.79 1.43
C SER A 4 13.23 14.30 1.63
N VAL A 5 12.18 13.93 2.38
CA VAL A 5 11.79 12.52 2.54
C VAL A 5 11.04 12.00 1.33
N GLU A 6 10.24 12.84 0.66
CA GLU A 6 9.59 12.50 -0.61
C GLU A 6 10.64 12.28 -1.71
N SER A 7 11.61 13.19 -1.84
CA SER A 7 12.72 13.01 -2.77
C SER A 7 13.58 11.78 -2.45
N ALA A 8 13.82 11.49 -1.17
CA ALA A 8 14.54 10.29 -0.75
C ALA A 8 13.76 9.00 -1.06
N ALA A 9 12.44 8.97 -0.79
CA ALA A 9 11.59 7.84 -1.09
C ALA A 9 11.51 7.57 -2.61
N ILE A 10 11.36 8.63 -3.42
CA ILE A 10 11.38 8.51 -4.89
C ILE A 10 12.73 7.98 -5.38
N LYS A 11 13.85 8.46 -4.81
CA LYS A 11 15.18 7.91 -5.11
C LYS A 11 15.31 6.44 -4.70
N THR A 12 14.77 6.04 -3.55
CA THR A 12 14.75 4.63 -3.13
C THR A 12 13.91 3.78 -4.11
N CYS A 13 12.82 4.32 -4.65
CA CYS A 13 12.00 3.67 -5.68
C CYS A 13 12.72 3.48 -7.03
N GLN A 14 13.88 4.12 -7.25
CA GLN A 14 14.72 3.92 -8.44
C GLN A 14 15.76 2.80 -8.26
N SER A 15 15.64 2.00 -7.20
CA SER A 15 16.47 0.81 -6.99
C SER A 15 16.15 -0.30 -8.00
N GLN A 16 16.99 -1.34 -8.03
CA GLN A 16 16.80 -2.50 -8.90
C GLN A 16 15.48 -3.26 -8.66
N TYR A 17 14.95 -3.19 -7.43
CA TYR A 17 13.68 -3.81 -7.04
C TYR A 17 12.92 -2.89 -6.07
N LEU A 18 11.59 -2.88 -6.17
CA LEU A 18 10.70 -2.12 -5.30
C LEU A 18 9.51 -2.99 -4.86
N ALA A 19 9.03 -2.77 -3.64
CA ALA A 19 7.74 -3.26 -3.16
C ALA A 19 6.91 -2.09 -2.61
N LEU A 20 5.61 -2.10 -2.90
CA LEU A 20 4.68 -1.06 -2.47
C LEU A 20 3.80 -1.59 -1.33
N GLN A 21 3.69 -0.83 -0.25
CA GLN A 21 2.68 -1.06 0.77
C GLN A 21 1.63 0.04 0.67
N LEU A 22 0.38 -0.36 0.47
CA LEU A 22 -0.76 0.53 0.24
C LEU A 22 -1.77 0.32 1.36
N ASP A 23 -2.17 1.43 1.98
CA ASP A 23 -3.11 1.45 3.09
C ASP A 23 -4.19 2.50 2.80
N GLU A 24 -5.46 2.10 2.94
CA GLU A 24 -6.60 3.00 2.83
C GLU A 24 -7.10 3.28 4.26
N PHE A 25 -7.16 4.55 4.64
CA PHE A 25 -7.68 4.94 5.95
C PHE A 25 -8.70 6.07 5.81
N THR A 26 -9.68 6.09 6.71
CA THR A 26 -10.68 7.15 6.82
C THR A 26 -10.30 8.05 8.00
N ASP A 27 -9.47 9.07 7.79
CA ASP A 27 -9.15 10.03 8.84
C ASP A 27 -9.10 11.45 8.25
N SER A 28 -9.98 12.31 8.75
CA SER A 28 -10.09 13.73 8.38
C SER A 28 -9.14 14.63 9.16
N GLN A 29 -8.42 14.11 10.15
CA GLN A 29 -7.72 14.89 11.18
C GLN A 29 -6.24 14.54 11.35
N ARG A 30 -5.70 13.54 10.62
CA ARG A 30 -4.28 13.16 10.75
C ARG A 30 -3.36 14.06 9.91
N SER A 31 -2.39 14.70 10.57
CA SER A 31 -1.25 15.31 9.89
C SER A 31 -0.49 14.22 9.14
N LYS A 32 -0.18 14.44 7.85
CA LYS A 32 0.45 13.46 6.93
C LYS A 32 1.60 12.70 7.66
N PRO A 33 1.36 11.49 8.18
CA PRO A 33 2.43 10.75 8.83
C PRO A 33 3.30 10.22 7.70
N PHE A 34 4.61 10.37 7.88
CA PHE A 34 5.70 9.68 7.15
C PHE A 34 5.20 8.68 6.09
N GLY A 35 4.85 9.19 4.90
CA GLY A 35 4.07 8.46 3.91
C GLY A 35 3.34 9.39 2.94
N MET A 36 3.12 8.89 1.72
CA MET A 36 2.57 9.68 0.61
C MET A 36 1.06 9.52 0.57
N CYS A 37 0.35 10.48 1.18
CA CYS A 37 -1.11 10.42 1.25
C CYS A 37 -1.76 11.11 0.05
N GLN A 38 -2.56 10.35 -0.71
CA GLN A 38 -3.42 10.87 -1.77
C GLN A 38 -4.88 10.75 -1.35
N SER A 39 -5.68 11.79 -1.63
CA SER A 39 -7.12 11.75 -1.34
C SER A 39 -7.83 10.88 -2.37
N VAL A 40 -8.72 10.00 -1.90
CA VAL A 40 -9.54 9.11 -2.74
C VAL A 40 -11.04 9.44 -2.56
N PRO A 41 -11.89 9.21 -3.58
CA PRO A 41 -13.34 9.41 -3.46
C PRO A 41 -13.98 8.47 -2.43
N THR A 42 -15.08 8.87 -1.78
CA THR A 42 -15.76 8.13 -0.69
C THR A 42 -16.19 6.70 -1.04
N ASN A 43 -16.49 6.40 -2.31
CA ASN A 43 -16.81 5.05 -2.77
C ASN A 43 -15.73 4.59 -3.74
N THR A 44 -14.61 4.15 -3.19
CA THR A 44 -13.41 3.89 -3.98
C THR A 44 -13.43 2.47 -4.56
N THR A 45 -13.33 2.37 -5.89
CA THR A 45 -13.09 1.08 -6.54
C THR A 45 -11.60 0.85 -6.75
N GLY A 46 -11.19 -0.40 -6.98
CA GLY A 46 -9.79 -0.71 -7.31
C GLY A 46 -9.28 0.02 -8.56
N GLU A 47 -10.18 0.42 -9.47
CA GLU A 47 -9.84 1.28 -10.63
C GLU A 47 -9.47 2.70 -10.21
N ASP A 48 -10.25 3.29 -9.30
CA ASP A 48 -10.03 4.68 -8.87
C ASP A 48 -8.71 4.79 -8.09
N ILE A 49 -8.44 3.81 -7.22
CA ILE A 49 -7.16 3.71 -6.50
C ILE A 49 -6.00 3.53 -7.49
N PHE A 50 -6.16 2.66 -8.49
CA PHE A 50 -5.13 2.44 -9.49
C PHE A 50 -4.80 3.71 -10.28
N LYS A 51 -5.82 4.48 -10.70
CA LYS A 51 -5.60 5.75 -11.43
C LYS A 51 -4.80 6.74 -10.61
N ILE A 52 -5.17 6.93 -9.34
CA ILE A 52 -4.48 7.86 -8.44
C ILE A 52 -3.03 7.41 -8.23
N LEU A 53 -2.82 6.12 -7.94
CA LEU A 53 -1.49 5.54 -7.76
C LEU A 53 -0.63 5.64 -9.02
N ASN A 54 -1.18 5.27 -10.18
CA ASN A 54 -0.46 5.30 -11.44
C ASN A 54 -0.07 6.73 -11.83
N ASN A 55 -0.99 7.69 -11.68
CA ASN A 55 -0.68 9.10 -11.92
C ASN A 55 0.45 9.58 -11.02
N TYR A 56 0.44 9.17 -9.76
CA TYR A 56 1.48 9.48 -8.79
C TYR A 56 2.85 8.85 -9.15
N ILE A 57 2.89 7.57 -9.53
CA ILE A 57 4.13 6.88 -9.93
C ILE A 57 4.72 7.51 -11.20
N VAL A 58 3.88 7.74 -12.22
CA VAL A 58 4.31 8.31 -13.50
C VAL A 58 4.74 9.77 -13.36
N SER A 59 4.03 10.59 -12.58
CA SER A 59 4.41 12.00 -12.37
C SER A 59 5.76 12.14 -11.67
N ASN A 60 6.12 11.18 -10.82
CA ASN A 60 7.40 11.11 -10.13
C ASN A 60 8.48 10.35 -10.91
N LYS A 61 8.22 9.97 -12.18
CA LYS A 61 9.17 9.26 -13.06
C LYS A 61 9.68 7.95 -12.44
N VAL A 62 8.82 7.27 -11.69
CA VAL A 62 9.09 5.92 -11.18
C VAL A 62 8.56 4.91 -12.20
N ASP A 63 9.36 3.88 -12.50
CA ASP A 63 8.97 2.80 -13.38
C ASP A 63 8.25 1.69 -12.58
N TRP A 64 7.24 1.06 -13.19
CA TRP A 64 6.58 -0.12 -12.66
C TRP A 64 7.40 -1.39 -12.83
N THR A 65 8.32 -1.44 -13.81
CA THR A 65 9.17 -2.60 -14.10
C THR A 65 9.90 -3.20 -12.88
N PRO A 66 10.54 -2.42 -11.98
CA PRO A 66 11.19 -2.96 -10.78
C PRO A 66 10.21 -3.39 -9.68
N CYS A 67 8.90 -3.16 -9.83
CA CYS A 67 7.90 -3.54 -8.83
C CYS A 67 7.71 -5.06 -8.81
N VAL A 68 8.18 -5.68 -7.72
CA VAL A 68 8.10 -7.14 -7.50
C VAL A 68 7.14 -7.52 -6.38
N GLY A 69 6.60 -6.53 -5.66
CA GLY A 69 5.67 -6.79 -4.55
C GLY A 69 4.67 -5.66 -4.34
N VAL A 70 3.44 -6.04 -4.03
CA VAL A 70 2.42 -5.13 -3.51
C VAL A 70 1.79 -5.74 -2.27
N SER A 71 1.62 -4.93 -1.25
CA SER A 71 1.00 -5.30 0.02
C SER A 71 -0.20 -4.39 0.29
N THR A 72 -1.37 -4.98 0.53
CA THR A 72 -2.63 -4.25 0.79
C THR A 72 -3.30 -4.74 2.06
N ASP A 73 -4.18 -3.94 2.66
CA ASP A 73 -4.97 -4.27 3.86
C ASP A 73 -5.86 -5.52 3.69
N GLY A 74 -6.25 -5.85 2.46
CA GLY A 74 -7.08 -7.01 2.14
C GLY A 74 -8.49 -6.66 1.70
N ALA A 75 -8.86 -5.38 1.66
CA ALA A 75 -10.18 -4.94 1.22
C ALA A 75 -10.52 -5.47 -0.19
N ALA A 76 -11.81 -5.70 -0.45
CA ALA A 76 -12.26 -6.27 -1.73
C ALA A 76 -11.93 -5.37 -2.93
N SER A 77 -11.93 -4.04 -2.75
CA SER A 77 -11.45 -3.05 -3.72
C SER A 77 -9.97 -3.23 -4.06
N MET A 78 -9.18 -3.78 -3.15
CA MET A 78 -7.73 -3.96 -3.28
C MET A 78 -7.37 -5.35 -3.85
N THR A 79 -7.97 -6.41 -3.29
CA THR A 79 -7.59 -7.82 -3.56
C THR A 79 -8.48 -8.54 -4.58
N GLY A 80 -9.51 -7.88 -5.12
CA GLY A 80 -10.39 -8.46 -6.12
C GLY A 80 -9.64 -9.00 -7.35
N LYS A 81 -9.83 -10.29 -7.67
CA LYS A 81 -9.10 -11.00 -8.73
C LYS A 81 -9.20 -10.39 -10.14
N ILE A 82 -10.29 -9.67 -10.43
CA ILE A 82 -10.56 -9.08 -11.75
C ILE A 82 -10.59 -7.55 -11.66
N LYS A 83 -11.30 -7.01 -10.68
CA LYS A 83 -11.55 -5.57 -10.56
C LYS A 83 -10.74 -4.89 -9.44
N GLY A 84 -10.00 -5.67 -8.65
CA GLY A 84 -9.22 -5.15 -7.55
C GLY A 84 -7.97 -4.42 -8.01
N LEU A 85 -7.43 -3.56 -7.14
CA LEU A 85 -6.19 -2.83 -7.38
C LEU A 85 -5.02 -3.75 -7.77
N THR A 86 -4.83 -4.84 -7.02
CA THR A 86 -3.73 -5.80 -7.23
C THR A 86 -3.74 -6.40 -8.63
N ALA A 87 -4.91 -6.81 -9.12
CA ALA A 87 -5.08 -7.32 -10.49
C ALA A 87 -4.71 -6.28 -11.55
N ARG A 88 -4.93 -4.98 -11.27
CA ARG A 88 -4.58 -3.87 -12.16
C ARG A 88 -3.11 -3.53 -12.10
N ILE A 89 -2.50 -3.55 -10.92
CA ILE A 89 -1.04 -3.38 -10.78
C ILE A 89 -0.31 -4.48 -11.56
N GLN A 90 -0.81 -5.71 -11.53
CA GLN A 90 -0.22 -6.82 -12.28
C GLN A 90 -0.26 -6.64 -13.81
N THR A 91 -1.08 -5.73 -14.36
CA THR A 91 -1.04 -5.44 -15.80
C THR A 91 0.13 -4.55 -16.19
N VAL A 92 0.61 -3.71 -15.27
CA VAL A 92 1.77 -2.80 -15.47
C VAL A 92 3.05 -3.32 -14.82
N ALA A 93 2.94 -4.22 -13.83
CA ALA A 93 4.03 -4.90 -13.15
C ALA A 93 3.71 -6.41 -13.03
N PRO A 94 3.89 -7.21 -14.09
CA PRO A 94 3.51 -8.63 -14.10
C PRO A 94 4.25 -9.51 -13.09
N LEU A 95 5.42 -9.06 -12.62
CA LEU A 95 6.21 -9.75 -11.60
C LEU A 95 5.78 -9.41 -10.17
N ALA A 96 4.86 -8.47 -9.98
CA ALA A 96 4.42 -8.04 -8.66
C ALA A 96 3.59 -9.13 -7.95
N ALA A 97 4.14 -9.66 -6.86
CA ALA A 97 3.42 -10.56 -5.96
C ALA A 97 2.50 -9.75 -5.04
N ALA A 98 1.22 -10.10 -5.00
CA ALA A 98 0.26 -9.51 -4.07
C ALA A 98 0.31 -10.24 -2.72
N THR A 99 0.46 -9.48 -1.64
CA THR A 99 0.51 -9.98 -0.27
C THR A 99 -0.41 -9.17 0.63
N HIS A 100 -0.81 -9.75 1.76
CA HIS A 100 -1.53 -9.01 2.80
C HIS A 100 -0.54 -8.20 3.65
N CYS A 101 -0.95 -7.01 4.05
CA CYS A 101 -0.21 -6.13 4.97
C CYS A 101 0.23 -6.87 6.23
N CYS A 102 1.53 -6.81 6.55
CA CYS A 102 2.10 -7.47 7.72
C CYS A 102 1.43 -7.02 9.03
N ILE A 103 1.12 -5.73 9.15
CA ILE A 103 0.42 -5.16 10.31
C ILE A 103 -0.99 -5.73 10.42
N HIS A 104 -1.71 -5.84 9.29
CA HIS A 104 -3.05 -6.41 9.29
C HIS A 104 -3.03 -7.92 9.60
N ARG A 105 -2.01 -8.64 9.11
CA ARG A 105 -1.78 -10.06 9.46
C ARG A 105 -1.45 -10.23 10.94
N GLU A 106 -0.66 -9.32 11.51
CA GLU A 106 -0.33 -9.31 12.94
C GLU A 106 -1.58 -9.05 13.78
N GLN A 107 -2.37 -8.01 13.45
CA GLN A 107 -3.65 -7.74 14.11
C GLN A 107 -4.59 -8.95 14.04
N LEU A 108 -4.68 -9.62 12.88
CA LEU A 108 -5.50 -10.81 12.74
C LEU A 108 -4.98 -11.98 13.60
N ALA A 109 -3.67 -12.14 13.71
CA ALA A 109 -3.07 -13.15 14.58
C ALA A 109 -3.37 -12.86 16.07
N THR A 110 -3.23 -11.60 16.52
CA THR A 110 -3.47 -11.21 17.91
C THR A 110 -4.94 -11.35 18.33
N THR A 111 -5.90 -11.18 17.40
CA THR A 111 -7.31 -11.43 17.71
C THR A 111 -7.63 -12.88 18.08
N LYS A 112 -6.80 -13.83 17.64
CA LYS A 112 -6.98 -15.27 17.90
C LYS A 112 -6.04 -15.80 18.99
N MET A 113 -5.19 -14.96 19.56
CA MET A 113 -4.24 -15.36 20.58
C MET A 113 -4.87 -15.40 21.99
N PRO A 114 -4.44 -16.34 22.85
CA PRO A 114 -4.73 -16.30 24.27
C PRO A 114 -4.31 -14.98 24.90
N PHE A 115 -5.05 -14.54 25.92
CA PHE A 115 -4.83 -13.25 26.60
C PHE A 115 -3.38 -13.04 27.06
N ASP A 116 -2.75 -14.08 27.63
CA ASP A 116 -1.38 -14.00 28.14
C ASP A 116 -0.34 -13.72 27.06
N LEU A 117 -0.55 -14.25 25.85
CA LEU A 117 0.32 -14.03 24.70
C LEU A 117 0.06 -12.67 24.04
N LYS A 118 -1.20 -12.23 24.02
CA LYS A 118 -1.57 -10.92 23.48
C LYS A 118 -0.94 -9.79 24.30
N ARG A 119 -0.94 -9.91 25.63
CA ARG A 119 -0.33 -8.93 26.54
C ARG A 119 1.17 -8.72 26.27
N LEU A 120 1.91 -9.78 25.94
CA LEU A 120 3.35 -9.69 25.64
C LEU A 120 3.69 -8.90 24.36
N MET A 121 2.73 -8.75 23.45
CA MET A 121 2.92 -8.00 22.21
C MET A 121 2.51 -6.52 22.33
N GLU A 122 1.83 -6.17 23.43
CA GLU A 122 1.35 -4.81 23.73
C GLU A 122 2.29 -4.06 24.70
N GLU A 123 3.34 -4.72 25.22
CA GLU A 123 4.43 -4.16 26.06
C GLU A 123 5.65 -3.73 25.23
#